data_AF-A0A9X9SNA4-F1
#
_entry.id   AF-A0A9X9SNA4-F1
#
_cell.length_a   1.000
_cell.length_b   1.000
_cell.length_c   1.000
_cell.angle_alpha   90.00
_cell.angle_beta   90.00
_cell.angle_gamma   90.00
#
_symmetry.space_group_name_H-M   'P 1'
#
loop_
_entity.id
_entity.type
_entity.pdbx_description
1 polymer ?
#
loop_
_entity_poly.entity_id
_entity_poly.type
_entity_poly.pdbx_seq_one_letter_code
_entity_poly.pdbx_strand_id
1 'polypeptide(L)'
;MNNYLEAAQKARREAEIRAKTAQAELAAFHDKQAREKWGKLHADNAEFVENLIREGRLMPRDRALFVHALDFAEMPETCVEFSEYDNGQSLNSALRERLDFYLK
;
A
#
# COMPACT_ATOMS: atom_id res chain seq x y z
N MET A 1 -26.31 48.43 -6.57
CA MET A 1 -25.15 47.96 -5.79
C MET A 1 -25.28 46.49 -5.33
N ASN A 2 -26.50 45.96 -5.10
CA ASN A 2 -26.72 44.56 -4.67
C ASN A 2 -26.28 43.46 -5.66
N ASN A 3 -26.42 43.65 -6.97
CA ASN A 3 -26.13 42.62 -7.97
C ASN A 3 -24.64 42.21 -8.02
N TYR A 4 -23.72 43.14 -7.77
CA TYR A 4 -22.28 42.85 -7.72
C TYR A 4 -21.87 42.01 -6.51
N LEU A 5 -22.55 42.20 -5.37
CA LEU A 5 -22.29 41.45 -4.15
C LEU A 5 -22.77 39.99 -4.29
N GLU A 6 -23.94 39.79 -4.92
CA GLU A 6 -24.48 38.45 -5.22
C GLU A 6 -23.61 37.71 -6.24
N ALA A 7 -23.16 38.39 -7.30
CA ALA A 7 -22.23 37.83 -8.28
C ALA A 7 -20.90 37.41 -7.63
N ALA A 8 -20.33 38.23 -6.74
CA ALA A 8 -19.10 37.92 -6.02
C ALA A 8 -19.26 36.72 -5.07
N GLN A 9 -20.39 36.62 -4.36
CA GLN A 9 -20.69 35.47 -3.50
C GLN A 9 -20.90 34.18 -4.29
N LYS A 10 -21.58 34.26 -5.44
CA LYS A 10 -21.77 33.11 -6.34
C LYS A 10 -20.44 32.60 -6.89
N ALA A 11 -19.58 33.51 -7.39
CA ALA A 11 -18.25 33.17 -7.87
C ALA A 11 -17.38 32.52 -6.78
N ARG A 12 -17.46 33.00 -5.53
CA ARG A 12 -16.74 32.41 -4.40
C ARG A 12 -17.24 31.00 -4.05
N ARG A 13 -18.55 30.77 -4.06
CA ARG A 13 -19.14 29.44 -3.84
C ARG A 13 -18.76 28.46 -4.97
N GLU A 14 -18.81 28.90 -6.22
CA GLU A 14 -18.39 28.08 -7.36
C GLU A 14 -16.89 27.75 -7.31
N ALA A 15 -16.06 28.66 -6.84
CA ALA A 15 -14.64 28.39 -6.61
C ALA A 15 -14.42 27.39 -5.46
N GLU A 16 -15.19 27.49 -4.37
CA GLU A 16 -15.13 26.55 -3.24
C GLU A 16 -15.59 25.14 -3.64
N ILE A 17 -16.67 25.02 -4.42
CA ILE A 17 -17.15 23.74 -4.95
C ILE A 17 -16.11 23.11 -5.87
N ARG A 18 -15.49 23.91 -6.76
CA ARG A 18 -14.39 23.45 -7.63
C ARG A 18 -13.17 23.01 -6.83
N ALA A 19 -12.80 23.73 -5.78
CA ALA A 19 -11.71 23.33 -4.90
C ALA A 19 -12.00 22.01 -4.17
N LYS A 20 -13.22 21.85 -3.63
CA LYS A 20 -13.64 20.60 -2.94
C LYS A 20 -13.70 19.41 -3.89
N THR A 21 -14.22 19.59 -5.10
CA THR A 21 -14.28 18.53 -6.12
C THR A 21 -12.88 18.11 -6.57
N ALA A 22 -12.00 19.08 -6.86
CA ALA A 22 -10.60 18.77 -7.19
C ALA A 22 -9.86 18.04 -6.06
N GLN A 23 -10.09 18.42 -4.79
CA GLN A 23 -9.53 17.71 -3.64
C GLN A 23 -10.07 16.28 -3.50
N ALA A 24 -11.37 16.08 -3.73
CA ALA A 24 -11.98 14.75 -3.70
C ALA A 24 -11.46 13.84 -4.84
N GLU A 25 -11.28 14.39 -6.04
CA GLU A 25 -10.69 13.67 -7.17
C GLU A 25 -9.23 13.29 -6.92
N LEU A 26 -8.44 14.19 -6.33
CA LEU A 26 -7.06 13.90 -5.90
C LEU A 26 -7.02 12.79 -4.85
N ALA A 27 -7.86 12.87 -3.82
CA ALA A 27 -7.95 11.82 -2.80
C ALA A 27 -8.33 10.46 -3.41
N ALA A 28 -9.34 10.43 -4.29
CA ALA A 28 -9.75 9.20 -4.97
C ALA A 28 -8.63 8.62 -5.86
N PHE A 29 -7.84 9.49 -6.50
CA PHE A 29 -6.69 9.06 -7.31
C PHE A 29 -5.57 8.45 -6.45
N HIS A 30 -5.25 9.07 -5.30
CA HIS A 30 -4.28 8.54 -4.35
C HIS A 30 -4.72 7.20 -3.75
N ASP A 31 -6.00 7.07 -3.39
CA ASP A 31 -6.58 5.81 -2.89
C ASP A 31 -6.48 4.70 -3.93
N LYS A 32 -6.74 5.02 -5.20
CA LYS A 32 -6.61 4.05 -6.29
C LYS A 32 -5.16 3.59 -6.46
N GLN A 33 -4.21 4.52 -6.47
CA GLN A 33 -2.79 4.16 -6.53
C GLN A 33 -2.35 3.31 -5.33
N ALA A 34 -2.79 3.66 -4.13
CA ALA A 34 -2.49 2.88 -2.94
C ALA A 34 -3.01 1.45 -3.11
N ARG A 35 -4.28 1.27 -3.51
CA ARG A 35 -4.88 -0.05 -3.76
C ARG A 35 -4.16 -0.85 -4.84
N GLU A 36 -3.74 -0.22 -5.93
CA GLU A 36 -2.98 -0.89 -6.99
C GLU A 36 -1.61 -1.36 -6.49
N LYS A 37 -0.89 -0.51 -5.72
CA LYS A 37 0.38 -0.88 -5.08
C LYS A 37 0.19 -2.06 -4.12
N TRP A 38 -0.85 -2.02 -3.29
CA TRP A 38 -1.22 -3.12 -2.38
C TRP A 38 -1.52 -4.42 -3.12
N GLY A 39 -2.33 -4.34 -4.17
CA GLY A 39 -2.70 -5.51 -4.97
C GLY A 39 -1.48 -6.18 -5.60
N LYS A 40 -0.54 -5.38 -6.12
CA LYS A 40 0.71 -5.89 -6.67
C LYS A 40 1.57 -6.56 -5.58
N LEU A 41 1.74 -5.90 -4.45
CA LEU A 41 2.56 -6.41 -3.35
C LEU A 41 2.01 -7.73 -2.78
N HIS A 42 0.69 -7.82 -2.60
CA HIS A 42 0.03 -9.04 -2.17
C HIS A 42 0.21 -10.18 -3.19
N ALA A 43 0.07 -9.88 -4.49
CA ALA A 43 0.33 -10.86 -5.54
C ALA A 43 1.77 -11.38 -5.52
N ASP A 44 2.75 -10.48 -5.36
CA ASP A 44 4.18 -10.82 -5.29
C ASP A 44 4.50 -11.65 -4.02
N ASN A 45 3.83 -11.38 -2.90
CA ASN A 45 3.94 -12.17 -1.65
C ASN A 45 3.31 -13.56 -1.83
N ALA A 46 2.13 -13.62 -2.44
CA ALA A 46 1.44 -14.88 -2.71
C ALA A 46 2.26 -15.78 -3.64
N GLU A 47 2.82 -15.23 -4.72
CA GLU A 47 3.66 -16.00 -5.64
C GLU A 47 4.91 -16.56 -4.96
N PHE A 48 5.58 -15.77 -4.11
CA PHE A 48 6.72 -16.24 -3.35
C PHE A 48 6.37 -17.44 -2.45
N VAL A 49 5.27 -17.34 -1.70
CA VAL A 49 4.81 -18.43 -0.81
C VAL A 49 4.39 -19.66 -1.61
N GLU A 50 3.74 -19.49 -2.75
CA GLU A 50 3.39 -20.60 -3.66
C GLU A 50 4.62 -21.33 -4.18
N ASN A 51 5.70 -20.61 -4.51
CA ASN A 51 6.94 -21.23 -4.94
C ASN A 51 7.57 -22.08 -3.83
N LEU A 52 7.57 -21.62 -2.58
CA LEU A 52 8.02 -22.41 -1.43
C LEU A 52 7.17 -23.69 -1.23
N ILE A 53 5.87 -23.61 -1.50
CA ILE A 53 4.98 -24.78 -1.42
C ILE A 53 5.28 -25.77 -2.55
N ARG A 54 5.49 -25.29 -3.78
CA ARG A 54 5.85 -26.11 -4.94
C ARG A 54 7.19 -26.82 -4.75
N GLU A 55 8.15 -26.16 -4.10
CA GLU A 55 9.44 -26.74 -3.73
C GLU A 55 9.35 -27.73 -2.56
N GLY A 56 8.17 -27.89 -1.93
CA GLY A 56 7.97 -28.76 -0.78
C GLY A 56 8.57 -28.22 0.53
N ARG A 57 9.03 -26.97 0.51
CA ARG A 57 9.69 -26.28 1.63
C ARG A 57 8.69 -25.67 2.61
N LEU A 58 7.45 -25.49 2.18
CA LEU A 58 6.34 -25.00 2.99
C LEU A 58 5.10 -25.86 2.81
N MET A 59 4.39 -26.14 3.90
CA MET A 59 3.12 -26.86 3.82
C MET A 59 2.00 -25.96 3.27
N PRO A 60 1.10 -26.45 2.39
CA PRO A 60 -0.02 -25.66 1.86
C PRO A 60 -0.93 -25.07 2.94
N ARG A 61 -1.02 -25.72 4.11
CA ARG A 61 -1.79 -25.24 5.27
C ARG A 61 -1.30 -23.89 5.79
N ASP A 62 0.00 -23.62 5.70
CA ASP A 62 0.62 -22.43 6.28
C ASP A 62 0.68 -21.27 5.28
N ARG A 63 0.19 -21.48 4.05
CA ARG A 63 0.15 -20.47 2.98
C ARG A 63 -0.40 -19.12 3.45
N ALA A 64 -1.63 -19.14 3.98
CA ALA A 64 -2.33 -17.92 4.35
C ALA A 64 -1.59 -17.17 5.47
N LEU A 65 -0.99 -17.90 6.42
CA LEU A 65 -0.21 -17.32 7.50
C LEU A 65 0.98 -16.54 6.96
N PHE A 66 1.78 -17.15 6.08
CA PHE A 66 2.98 -16.50 5.54
C PHE A 66 2.67 -15.36 4.57
N VAL A 67 1.63 -15.49 3.74
CA VAL A 67 1.19 -14.39 2.88
C VAL A 67 0.77 -13.19 3.74
N HIS A 68 -0.05 -13.39 4.76
CA HIS A 68 -0.48 -12.30 5.63
C HIS A 68 0.65 -11.71 6.48
N ALA A 69 1.60 -12.54 6.94
CA ALA A 69 2.77 -12.04 7.65
C ALA A 69 3.65 -11.13 6.77
N LEU A 70 3.81 -11.51 5.49
CA LEU A 70 4.54 -10.70 4.51
C LEU A 70 3.76 -9.42 4.12
N ASP A 71 2.44 -9.50 3.98
CA ASP A 71 1.60 -8.32 3.75
C ASP A 71 1.67 -7.32 4.91
N PHE A 72 1.62 -7.84 6.14
CA PHE A 72 1.72 -7.03 7.37
C PHE A 72 3.06 -6.30 7.48
N ALA A 73 4.14 -6.93 7.02
CA ALA A 73 5.47 -6.33 7.04
C ALA A 73 5.62 -5.08 6.15
N GLU A 74 4.72 -4.89 5.19
CA GLU A 74 4.76 -3.77 4.25
C GLU A 74 3.76 -2.67 4.60
N MET A 75 2.83 -2.91 5.54
CA MET A 75 1.82 -1.92 5.93
C MET A 75 2.48 -0.59 6.39
N PRO A 76 2.04 0.58 5.91
CA PRO A 76 2.71 1.87 6.13
C PRO A 76 2.81 2.24 7.61
N GLU A 77 1.88 1.73 8.42
CA GLU A 77 1.85 1.96 9.87
C GLU A 77 2.83 1.04 10.63
N THR A 78 3.28 -0.05 10.02
CA THR A 78 4.16 -1.08 10.61
C THR A 78 5.42 -1.34 9.78
N CYS A 79 5.67 -0.53 8.75
CA CYS A 79 6.84 -0.59 7.90
C CYS A 79 8.05 -0.14 8.74
N VAL A 80 8.64 -1.09 9.44
CA VAL A 80 9.90 -0.90 10.15
C VAL A 80 11.02 -1.07 9.13
N GLU A 81 11.61 0.05 8.73
CA GLU A 81 12.88 0.05 8.01
C GLU A 81 13.98 -0.41 8.97
N PHE A 82 14.62 -1.54 8.68
CA PHE A 82 15.79 -1.98 9.43
C PHE A 82 16.98 -1.12 9.01
N SER A 83 17.15 0.02 9.68
CA SER A 83 18.27 0.95 9.47
C SER A 83 19.56 0.55 10.18
N GLU A 84 19.60 -0.61 10.84
CA GLU A 84 20.78 -1.02 11.60
C GLU A 84 21.97 -1.41 10.69
N TYR A 85 21.74 -1.56 9.39
CA TYR A 85 22.76 -1.67 8.35
C TYR A 85 22.30 -0.83 7.15
N ASP A 86 23.20 -0.05 6.55
CA ASP A 86 23.02 1.03 5.56
C ASP A 86 22.33 0.68 4.22
N ASN A 87 21.44 -0.33 4.19
CA ASN A 87 20.93 -0.97 2.97
C ASN A 87 19.43 -0.72 2.70
N GLY A 88 18.69 -0.02 3.58
CA GLY A 88 17.26 0.26 3.36
C GLY A 88 16.41 -1.01 3.14
N GLN A 89 16.72 -2.08 3.89
CA GLN A 89 16.03 -3.36 3.75
C GLN A 89 14.68 -3.31 4.48
N SER A 90 13.59 -3.47 3.73
CA SER A 90 12.25 -3.57 4.31
C SER A 90 12.10 -4.85 5.14
N LEU A 91 11.24 -4.83 6.16
CA LEU A 91 10.91 -6.01 6.97
C LEU A 91 10.46 -7.20 6.12
N ASN A 92 9.70 -6.96 5.03
CA ASN A 92 9.29 -8.03 4.11
C ASN A 92 10.49 -8.67 3.42
N SER A 93 11.40 -7.85 2.91
CA SER A 93 12.62 -8.31 2.24
C SER A 93 13.46 -9.17 3.20
N ALA A 94 13.60 -8.72 4.45
CA ALA A 94 14.27 -9.49 5.49
C ALA A 94 13.55 -10.81 5.80
N LEU A 95 12.22 -10.81 5.92
CA LEU A 95 11.43 -12.03 6.16
C LEU A 95 11.55 -13.02 5.02
N ARG A 96 11.49 -12.57 3.75
CA ARG A 96 11.68 -13.43 2.58
C ARG A 96 13.06 -14.10 2.59
N GLU A 97 14.12 -13.34 2.85
CA GLU A 97 15.48 -13.86 2.96
C GLU A 97 15.61 -14.90 4.09
N ARG A 98 15.02 -14.61 5.26
CA ARG A 98 15.02 -15.55 6.40
C ARG A 98 14.24 -16.81 6.11
N LEU A 99 13.07 -16.71 5.47
CA LEU A 99 12.29 -17.88 5.04
C LEU A 99 13.07 -18.72 4.05
N ASP A 100 13.72 -18.09 3.08
CA ASP A 100 14.56 -18.80 2.12
C ASP A 100 15.81 -19.42 2.77
N PHE A 101 16.36 -18.82 3.83
CA PHE A 101 17.47 -19.40 4.57
C PHE A 101 17.06 -20.59 5.44
N TYR A 102 15.96 -20.47 6.20
CA TYR A 102 15.56 -21.47 7.19
C TYR A 102 14.77 -22.65 6.63
N LEU A 103 14.10 -22.48 5.49
CA LEU A 103 13.33 -23.54 4.83
C LEU A 103 14.17 -24.35 3.81
N LYS A 104 15.51 -24.29 3.90
CA LYS A 104 16.43 -25.10 3.08
C LYS A 104 16.46 -26.56 3.50
#